data_AF-E5YE41-F1
#
_entry.id   AF-E5YE41-F1
#
_cell.length_a   1.000
_cell.length_b   1.000
_cell.length_c   1.000
_cell.angle_alpha   90.00
_cell.angle_beta   90.00
_cell.angle_gamma   90.00
#
_symmetry.space_group_name_H-M   'P 1'
#
loop_
_entity.id
_entity.type
_entity.pdbx_description
1 polymer ?
#
loop_
_entity_poly.entity_id
_entity_poly.type
_entity_poly.pdbx_seq_one_letter_code
_entity_poly.pdbx_strand_id
1 'polypeptide(L)'
;MTTCQAPHRYDTMFAALPEDQSYPFRHKCAGCAYELGFQAGESNQEPSAAMAIVSILKSQAAEVRHRSPRVAYYQGYTDGLNEYYKQNPRG
;
A
#
# COMPACT_ATOMS: atom_id res chain seq x y z
N MET A 1 -13.47 0.54 17.75
CA MET A 1 -12.86 0.90 16.45
C MET A 1 -12.17 -0.33 15.88
N THR A 2 -12.50 -0.72 14.65
CA THR A 2 -11.83 -1.82 13.94
C THR A 2 -10.47 -1.35 13.41
N THR A 3 -9.44 -2.18 13.60
CA THR A 3 -8.07 -1.96 13.11
C THR A 3 -7.67 -3.12 12.21
N CYS A 4 -6.75 -2.89 11.29
CA CYS A 4 -6.21 -3.97 10.45
C CYS A 4 -5.53 -5.02 11.34
N GLN A 5 -5.86 -6.29 11.11
CA GLN A 5 -5.24 -7.43 11.78
C GLN A 5 -4.43 -8.35 10.84
N ALA A 6 -4.32 -7.97 9.56
CA ALA A 6 -3.67 -8.77 8.54
C ALA A 6 -2.18 -9.03 8.82
N PRO A 7 -1.61 -10.13 8.28
CA PRO A 7 -0.23 -10.52 8.52
C PRO A 7 0.80 -9.57 7.90
N HIS A 8 0.45 -8.83 6.83
CA HIS A 8 1.35 -7.84 6.21
C HIS A 8 1.87 -6.77 7.18
N ARG A 9 1.24 -6.61 8.34
CA ARG A 9 1.68 -5.65 9.35
C ARG A 9 3.10 -5.94 9.84
N TYR A 10 3.52 -7.19 9.72
CA TYR A 10 4.81 -7.71 10.14
C TYR A 10 5.85 -7.82 9.02
N ASP A 11 5.52 -7.37 7.80
CA ASP A 11 6.47 -7.45 6.69
C ASP A 11 7.56 -6.39 6.83
N THR A 12 8.80 -6.85 6.92
CA THR A 12 10.00 -6.02 7.05
C THR A 12 10.23 -5.05 5.90
N MET A 13 9.64 -5.28 4.71
CA MET A 13 9.67 -4.34 3.60
C MET A 13 9.18 -2.95 4.03
N PHE A 14 8.15 -2.89 4.89
CA PHE A 14 7.56 -1.62 5.32
C PHE A 14 8.51 -0.78 6.19
N ALA A 15 9.53 -1.38 6.80
CA ALA A 15 10.53 -0.65 7.58
C ALA A 15 11.37 0.31 6.72
N ALA A 16 11.50 0.05 5.41
CA ALA A 16 12.20 0.90 4.46
C ALA A 16 11.34 2.11 3.99
N LEU A 17 10.04 2.11 4.27
CA LEU A 17 9.16 3.19 3.84
C LEU A 17 9.32 4.43 4.72
N PRO A 18 9.15 5.64 4.14
CA PRO A 18 9.21 6.87 4.91
C PRO A 18 8.11 6.90 5.96
N GLU A 19 8.42 7.48 7.10
CA GLU A 19 7.42 7.78 8.11
C GLU A 19 6.51 8.93 7.66
N ASP A 20 5.25 8.84 8.03
CA ASP A 20 4.22 9.83 7.71
C ASP A 20 3.13 9.83 8.79
N GLN A 21 3.12 10.91 9.56
CA GLN A 21 2.09 11.20 10.55
C GLN A 21 1.18 12.35 10.11
N SER A 22 1.22 12.74 8.83
CA SER A 22 0.44 13.83 8.28
C SER A 22 -0.99 13.42 7.90
N TYR A 23 -1.90 14.41 7.87
CA TYR A 23 -3.22 14.21 7.25
C TYR A 23 -3.09 14.15 5.71
N PRO A 24 -4.01 13.48 5.00
CA PRO A 24 -5.25 12.87 5.49
C PRO A 24 -5.13 11.39 5.88
N PHE A 25 -3.99 10.75 5.60
CA PHE A 25 -3.88 9.29 5.65
C PHE A 25 -3.17 8.73 6.88
N ARG A 26 -2.72 9.57 7.84
CA ARG A 26 -2.04 9.02 9.02
C ARG A 26 -2.84 7.90 9.68
N HIS A 27 -2.08 6.93 10.19
CA HIS A 27 -2.59 5.71 10.81
C HIS A 27 -3.35 4.77 9.88
N LYS A 28 -3.58 5.07 8.59
CA LYS A 28 -4.09 4.06 7.65
C LYS A 28 -3.04 2.96 7.50
N CYS A 29 -3.48 1.71 7.32
CA CYS A 29 -2.54 0.59 7.22
C CYS A 29 -1.71 0.69 5.92
N ALA A 30 -0.39 0.85 6.06
CA ALA A 30 0.52 0.87 4.91
C ALA A 30 0.50 -0.46 4.14
N GLY A 31 0.35 -1.60 4.82
CA GLY A 31 0.28 -2.91 4.18
C GLY A 31 -0.96 -3.10 3.29
N CYS A 32 -2.15 -2.74 3.79
CA CYS A 32 -3.35 -2.74 2.97
C CYS A 32 -3.22 -1.76 1.77
N ALA A 33 -2.55 -0.63 1.97
CA ALA A 33 -2.38 0.35 0.92
C ALA A 33 -1.48 -0.21 -0.19
N TYR A 34 -0.40 -0.89 0.17
CA TYR A 34 0.45 -1.63 -0.75
C TYR A 34 -0.34 -2.67 -1.54
N GLU A 35 -1.13 -3.52 -0.88
CA GLU A 35 -1.92 -4.56 -1.55
C GLU A 35 -2.92 -3.98 -2.57
N LEU A 36 -3.60 -2.88 -2.23
CA LEU A 36 -4.51 -2.19 -3.15
C LEU A 36 -3.76 -1.55 -4.33
N GLY A 37 -2.56 -1.02 -4.08
CA GLY A 37 -1.69 -0.52 -5.13
C GLY A 37 -1.28 -1.63 -6.09
N PHE A 38 -0.81 -2.74 -5.54
CA PHE A 38 -0.40 -3.93 -6.29
C PHE A 38 -1.50 -4.45 -7.20
N GLN A 39 -2.72 -4.60 -6.70
CA GLN A 39 -3.87 -5.01 -7.50
C GLN A 39 -4.19 -4.05 -8.65
N ALA A 40 -4.09 -2.74 -8.40
CA ALA A 40 -4.29 -1.73 -9.44
C ALA A 40 -3.19 -1.79 -10.53
N GLY A 41 -1.94 -2.05 -10.12
CA GLY A 41 -0.81 -2.23 -11.01
C GLY A 41 -0.91 -3.50 -11.85
N GLU A 42 -1.26 -4.64 -11.25
CA GLU A 42 -1.50 -5.89 -11.98
C GLU A 42 -2.64 -5.76 -13.01
N SER A 43 -3.63 -4.91 -12.72
CA SER A 43 -4.73 -4.63 -13.63
C SER A 43 -4.39 -3.57 -14.70
N ASN A 44 -3.16 -3.03 -14.68
CA ASN A 44 -2.68 -1.93 -15.52
C ASN A 44 -3.66 -0.73 -15.54
N GLN A 45 -4.24 -0.40 -14.39
CA GLN A 45 -5.17 0.72 -14.23
C GLN A 45 -4.42 1.98 -13.77
N GLU A 46 -4.99 3.15 -14.05
CA GLU A 46 -4.47 4.40 -13.49
C GLU A 46 -4.55 4.38 -11.96
N PRO A 47 -3.47 4.75 -11.24
CA PRO A 47 -3.42 4.64 -9.80
C PRO A 47 -4.31 5.70 -9.13
N SER A 48 -5.21 5.27 -8.25
CA SER A 48 -6.06 6.16 -7.45
C SER A 48 -5.81 6.01 -5.95
N ALA A 49 -4.58 6.37 -5.53
CA ALA A 49 -4.12 6.20 -4.16
C ALA A 49 -5.06 6.85 -3.12
N ALA A 50 -5.52 8.08 -3.37
CA ALA A 50 -6.33 8.80 -2.39
C ALA A 50 -7.69 8.13 -2.11
N MET A 51 -8.36 7.67 -3.17
CA MET A 51 -9.64 6.96 -3.05
C MET A 51 -9.45 5.56 -2.46
N ALA A 52 -8.37 4.87 -2.83
CA ALA A 52 -8.05 3.56 -2.27
C ALA A 52 -7.75 3.65 -0.76
N ILE A 53 -6.94 4.63 -0.34
CA ILE A 53 -6.45 4.72 1.05
C ILE A 53 -7.53 5.17 2.03
N VAL A 54 -8.49 6.00 1.61
CA VAL A 54 -9.52 6.52 2.52
C VAL A 54 -10.42 5.42 3.10
N SER A 55 -10.62 4.32 2.35
CA SER A 55 -11.46 3.18 2.79
C SER A 55 -10.72 2.18 3.71
N ILE A 56 -9.39 2.23 3.76
CA ILE A 56 -8.57 1.28 4.52
C ILE A 56 -8.78 1.45 6.03
N LEU A 57 -8.71 0.35 6.79
CA LEU A 57 -8.68 0.40 8.24
C LEU A 57 -7.39 1.07 8.77
N LYS A 58 -7.46 1.57 10.00
CA LYS A 58 -6.24 2.07 10.66
C LYS A 58 -5.35 0.88 11.09
N SER A 59 -4.03 1.07 11.04
CA SER A 59 -3.04 0.20 11.70
C SER A 59 -1.96 1.06 12.35
N GLN A 60 -1.63 0.74 13.59
CA GLN A 60 -0.51 1.33 14.35
C GLN A 60 0.40 0.24 14.94
N ALA A 61 0.36 -0.96 14.39
CA ALA A 61 1.12 -2.09 14.87
C ALA A 61 2.35 -2.32 13.98
N ALA A 62 3.43 -2.82 14.60
CA ALA A 62 4.52 -3.48 13.91
C ALA A 62 5.18 -2.61 12.80
N GLU A 63 5.67 -3.22 11.74
CA GLU A 63 6.51 -2.61 10.69
C GLU A 63 5.75 -1.57 9.86
N VAL A 64 4.42 -1.67 9.77
CA VAL A 64 3.56 -0.67 9.08
C VAL A 64 3.28 0.58 9.92
N ARG A 65 3.66 0.61 11.20
CA ARG A 65 3.36 1.73 12.10
C ARG A 65 4.04 3.00 11.62
N HIS A 66 3.25 4.07 11.54
CA HIS A 66 3.68 5.41 11.09
C HIS A 66 4.30 5.43 9.69
N ARG A 67 4.18 4.37 8.89
CA ARG A 67 4.68 4.36 7.50
C ARG A 67 3.68 5.02 6.57
N SER A 68 4.19 5.74 5.56
CA SER A 68 3.33 6.44 4.60
C SER A 68 2.47 5.46 3.79
N PRO A 69 1.13 5.50 3.96
CA PRO A 69 0.24 4.65 3.20
C PRO A 69 0.23 5.03 1.72
N ARG A 70 0.49 6.31 1.40
CA ARG A 70 0.60 6.79 0.02
C ARG A 70 1.82 6.18 -0.66
N VAL A 71 2.99 6.22 -0.01
CA VAL A 71 4.20 5.61 -0.59
C VAL A 71 4.04 4.11 -0.69
N ALA A 72 3.47 3.45 0.32
CA ALA A 72 3.18 2.02 0.27
C ALA A 72 2.28 1.64 -0.92
N TYR A 73 1.22 2.41 -1.18
CA TYR A 73 0.34 2.21 -2.33
C TYR A 73 1.10 2.32 -3.65
N TYR A 74 1.90 3.38 -3.85
CA TYR A 74 2.62 3.53 -5.11
C TYR A 74 3.74 2.49 -5.28
N GLN A 75 4.38 2.08 -4.19
CA GLN A 75 5.33 0.97 -4.23
C GLN A 75 4.65 -0.31 -4.70
N GLY A 76 3.52 -0.67 -4.08
CA GLY A 76 2.72 -1.83 -4.52
C GLY A 76 2.27 -1.70 -5.97
N TYR A 77 1.82 -0.52 -6.39
CA TYR A 77 1.42 -0.25 -7.76
C TYR A 77 2.55 -0.49 -8.77
N THR A 78 3.76 0.02 -8.49
CA THR A 78 4.93 -0.25 -9.32
C THR A 78 5.26 -1.74 -9.37
N ASP A 79 5.20 -2.43 -8.24
CA ASP A 79 5.47 -3.88 -8.17
C ASP A 79 4.41 -4.68 -8.96
N GLY A 80 3.13 -4.30 -8.88
CA GLY A 80 2.06 -4.89 -9.67
C GLY A 80 2.19 -4.63 -11.17
N LEU A 81 2.59 -3.42 -11.57
CA LEU A 81 2.88 -3.11 -12.99
C LEU A 81 4.03 -3.96 -13.53
N ASN A 82 5.07 -4.17 -12.72
CA ASN A 82 6.17 -5.06 -13.10
C ASN A 82 5.66 -6.48 -13.35
N GLU A 83 4.74 -7.00 -12.53
CA GLU A 83 4.10 -8.29 -12.77
C GLU A 83 3.23 -8.30 -14.03
N TYR A 84 2.44 -7.25 -14.25
CA TYR A 84 1.65 -7.10 -15.47
C TYR A 84 2.53 -7.21 -16.74
N TYR A 85 3.65 -6.48 -16.80
CA TYR A 85 4.53 -6.51 -17.98
C TYR A 85 5.37 -7.78 -18.10
N LYS A 86 5.68 -8.47 -16.99
CA LYS A 86 6.25 -9.83 -17.06
C LYS A 86 5.28 -10.81 -17.72
N GLN A 87 3.99 -10.67 -17.43
CA GLN A 87 2.93 -11.50 -18.01
C GLN A 87 2.56 -11.05 -19.44
N ASN A 88 2.76 -9.76 -19.77
CA ASN A 88 2.44 -9.14 -21.05
C ASN A 88 3.67 -8.44 -21.67
N PRO A 89 4.73 -9.19 -22.06
CA PRO A 89 6.03 -8.62 -22.45
C PRO A 89 6.04 -7.80 -23.76
N ARG A 90 4.90 -7.63 -24.42
CA ARG A 90 4.79 -6.93 -25.73
C ARG A 90 3.73 -5.83 -25.80
N GLY A 91 2.97 -5.59 -24.72
CA GLY A 91 1.89 -4.59 -24.69
C GLY A 91 0.66 -5.01 -25.49
#